data_AF-A0A9W7GMT6-F1
#
_entry.id   AF-A0A9W7GMT6-F1
#
_cell.length_a   1.000
_cell.length_b   1.000
_cell.length_c   1.000
_cell.angle_alpha   90.00
_cell.angle_beta   90.00
_cell.angle_gamma   90.00
#
_symmetry.space_group_name_H-M   'P 1'
#
loop_
_entity.id
_entity.type
_entity.pdbx_description
1 polymer ?
#
loop_
_entity_poly.entity_id
_entity_poly.type
_entity_poly.pdbx_seq_one_letter_code
_entity_poly.pdbx_strand_id
1 'polypeptide(L)'
;MELLKEPATTNTTPNTTPNTTPNTTPNTTPNTTPKTTLNTTPNTIPISNTPTWIPPPTTPTVGVSIKSGKTTIQVKLPIVDLSSCNPPSACLSPDCPPFTKSGGPTYRSIPPPLHGSLESLSRLLDPTYQPGEEIAEARECLEAWFRTFYPGYKLRHIIPRSTLSGPRGSSNHSCTVPPPPSSVRRSFPLQSPVLRFHVDSDHTDFVNLWVPFTNTSYPLGFLYDHHLGEYVTGEMAAKLFASPSVRSEAPNRYAVLYRFLPPQTCVLFQSGGRLGLVHGSVGVPGREEGERESVEFRGQRYDEGRGGWEYGTEDRAKPPPPPPPPKPPDTSA
;
A
#
# COMPACT_ATOMS: atom_id res chain seq x y z
N MET A 1 -43.76 -60.77 -7.69
CA MET A 1 -42.55 -60.16 -7.08
C MET A 1 -42.99 -58.80 -6.55
N GLU A 2 -43.42 -58.78 -5.28
CA GLU A 2 -42.65 -58.20 -4.15
C GLU A 2 -42.47 -56.69 -4.37
N LEU A 3 -43.21 -55.74 -3.77
CA LEU A 3 -43.64 -55.52 -2.38
C LEU A 3 -42.46 -55.30 -1.42
N LEU A 4 -42.04 -54.04 -1.25
CA LEU A 4 -41.35 -53.46 -0.08
C LEU A 4 -41.28 -51.93 -0.32
N LYS A 5 -42.07 -51.08 0.34
CA LYS A 5 -42.13 -50.71 1.78
C LYS A 5 -40.93 -49.82 2.17
N GLU A 6 -41.16 -48.50 2.18
CA GLU A 6 -40.35 -47.53 2.94
C GLU A 6 -40.40 -47.87 4.44
N PRO A 7 -39.45 -47.40 5.27
CA PRO A 7 -39.74 -46.13 5.98
C PRO A 7 -38.53 -45.32 6.49
N ALA A 8 -38.90 -44.14 7.00
CA ALA A 8 -38.42 -43.51 8.24
C ALA A 8 -37.31 -42.45 8.14
N THR A 9 -37.79 -41.21 8.02
CA THR A 9 -37.18 -39.97 8.51
C THR A 9 -36.99 -39.99 10.03
N THR A 10 -35.76 -39.78 10.51
CA THR A 10 -35.47 -39.49 11.92
C THR A 10 -35.15 -38.00 12.11
N ASN A 11 -36.11 -37.32 12.74
CA ASN A 11 -35.94 -36.00 13.36
C ASN A 11 -35.05 -36.13 14.60
N THR A 12 -33.93 -35.40 14.64
CA THR A 12 -33.15 -35.19 15.88
C THR A 12 -33.20 -33.72 16.27
N THR A 13 -33.93 -33.46 17.35
CA THR A 13 -33.97 -32.20 18.12
C THR A 13 -32.61 -31.87 18.76
N PRO A 14 -32.10 -30.63 18.66
CA PRO A 14 -31.03 -30.16 19.53
C PRO A 14 -31.60 -29.62 20.84
N ASN A 15 -31.17 -30.21 21.96
CA ASN A 15 -31.48 -29.79 23.31
C ASN A 15 -30.73 -28.47 23.63
N THR A 16 -31.48 -27.43 23.97
CA THR A 16 -30.97 -26.14 24.46
C THR A 16 -30.70 -26.23 25.97
N THR A 17 -29.47 -25.94 26.41
CA THR A 17 -29.18 -25.68 27.82
C THR A 17 -28.62 -24.25 27.96
N PRO A 18 -29.34 -23.30 28.57
CA PRO A 18 -28.79 -21.99 28.89
C PRO A 18 -28.12 -22.06 30.26
N ASN A 19 -26.80 -21.87 30.31
CA ASN A 19 -26.09 -21.71 31.57
C ASN A 19 -26.02 -20.22 31.93
N THR A 20 -26.97 -19.77 32.74
CA THR A 20 -26.99 -18.44 33.34
C THR A 20 -26.22 -18.47 34.66
N THR A 21 -25.06 -17.81 34.71
CA THR A 21 -24.43 -17.45 35.99
C THR A 21 -24.30 -15.93 36.05
N PRO A 22 -25.13 -15.24 36.86
CA PRO A 22 -24.97 -13.81 37.11
C PRO A 22 -23.95 -13.62 38.23
N ASN A 23 -22.76 -13.11 37.92
CA ASN A 23 -21.83 -12.66 38.94
C ASN A 23 -22.08 -11.17 39.22
N THR A 24 -22.98 -10.91 40.17
CA THR A 24 -23.19 -9.60 40.78
C THR A 24 -22.21 -9.41 41.93
N THR A 25 -21.18 -8.59 41.74
CA THR A 25 -20.43 -7.99 42.85
C THR A 25 -20.42 -6.47 42.66
N PRO A 26 -21.21 -5.71 43.43
CA PRO A 26 -21.13 -4.26 43.43
C PRO A 26 -19.98 -3.86 44.35
N ASN A 27 -18.88 -3.35 43.78
CA ASN A 27 -17.83 -2.73 44.58
C ASN A 27 -18.15 -1.24 44.72
N THR A 28 -18.94 -0.91 45.74
CA THR A 28 -19.15 0.45 46.22
C THR A 28 -17.98 0.86 47.11
N THR A 29 -17.09 1.70 46.59
CA THR A 29 -16.20 2.51 47.43
C THR A 29 -16.27 3.96 46.96
N PRO A 30 -16.91 4.88 47.70
CA PRO A 30 -16.87 6.29 47.41
C PRO A 30 -15.58 6.85 48.03
N ASN A 31 -14.59 7.16 47.20
CA ASN A 31 -13.45 7.97 47.66
C ASN A 31 -13.59 9.39 47.13
N THR A 32 -14.33 10.18 47.91
CA THR A 32 -14.30 11.64 47.89
C THR A 32 -12.95 12.11 48.41
N THR A 33 -12.15 12.74 47.54
CA THR A 33 -11.16 13.74 47.99
C THR A 33 -11.01 14.81 46.92
N PRO A 34 -11.38 16.07 47.19
CA PRO A 34 -11.10 17.17 46.28
C PRO A 34 -9.66 17.63 46.53
N LYS A 35 -8.78 17.48 45.55
CA LYS A 35 -7.48 18.15 45.55
C LYS A 35 -7.35 19.02 44.32
N THR A 36 -7.92 20.21 44.44
CA THR A 36 -7.53 21.40 43.65
C THR A 36 -6.02 21.56 43.75
N THR A 37 -5.32 21.13 42.71
CA THR A 37 -3.92 21.49 42.51
C THR A 37 -3.87 22.21 41.18
N LEU A 38 -3.75 23.54 41.28
CA LEU A 38 -3.60 24.46 40.16
C LEU A 38 -2.24 24.16 39.51
N ASN A 39 -2.22 23.30 38.50
CA ASN A 39 -1.02 23.05 37.71
C ASN A 39 -0.95 24.10 36.59
N THR A 40 -0.38 25.25 36.91
CA THR A 40 0.23 26.12 35.89
C THR A 40 1.58 25.52 35.50
N THR A 41 1.52 24.45 34.70
CA THR A 41 2.71 23.99 33.97
C THR A 41 2.79 24.86 32.71
N PRO A 42 3.90 25.58 32.46
CA PRO A 42 4.10 26.20 31.17
C PRO A 42 4.05 25.10 30.10
N ASN A 43 3.21 25.28 29.08
CA ASN A 43 3.28 24.50 27.85
C ASN A 43 4.61 24.84 27.14
N THR A 44 5.72 24.36 27.68
CA THR A 44 6.95 24.22 26.93
C THR A 44 6.78 22.94 26.14
N ILE A 45 6.30 23.07 24.91
CA ILE A 45 6.40 22.00 23.92
C ILE A 45 7.87 21.58 23.93
N PRO A 46 8.24 20.34 24.31
CA PRO A 46 9.61 19.91 24.16
C PRO A 46 9.88 19.96 22.66
N ILE A 47 10.74 20.90 22.26
CA ILE A 47 11.38 20.86 20.96
C ILE A 47 12.11 19.53 20.98
N SER A 48 11.51 18.53 20.33
CA SER A 48 12.14 17.25 20.14
C SER A 48 13.44 17.55 19.43
N ASN A 49 14.57 17.28 20.10
CA ASN A 49 15.87 17.23 19.48
C ASN A 49 15.87 16.02 18.54
N THR A 50 15.12 16.13 17.43
CA THR A 50 15.27 15.21 16.31
C THR A 50 16.71 15.30 15.89
N PRO A 51 17.47 14.19 15.89
CA PRO A 51 18.86 14.21 15.49
C PRO A 51 18.93 14.77 14.06
N THR A 52 19.55 15.95 13.93
CA THR A 52 19.85 16.57 12.64
C THR A 52 20.96 15.74 12.00
N TRP A 53 20.59 14.62 11.39
CA TRP A 53 21.52 13.91 10.54
C TRP A 53 21.72 14.74 9.26
N ILE A 54 22.91 15.33 9.13
CA ILE A 54 23.34 16.03 7.93
C ILE A 54 24.09 15.00 7.09
N PRO A 55 23.47 14.40 6.05
CA PRO A 55 24.21 13.56 5.11
C PRO A 55 25.37 14.36 4.51
N PRO A 56 26.47 13.70 4.09
CA PRO A 56 27.51 14.36 3.34
C PRO A 56 26.89 15.08 2.13
N PRO A 57 27.37 16.29 1.77
CA PRO A 57 26.80 17.09 0.71
C PRO A 57 26.93 16.32 -0.60
N THR A 58 25.88 15.61 -0.96
CA THR A 58 25.75 15.02 -2.27
C THR A 58 24.98 16.01 -3.09
N THR A 59 25.55 16.42 -4.24
CA THR A 59 24.82 17.28 -5.17
C THR A 59 23.54 16.54 -5.55
N PRO A 60 22.39 17.06 -5.12
CA PRO A 60 21.11 16.45 -5.41
C PRO A 60 20.88 16.55 -6.91
N THR A 61 20.37 15.48 -7.52
CA THR A 61 20.14 15.43 -8.97
C THR A 61 18.73 14.94 -9.21
N VAL A 62 17.97 15.70 -9.98
CA VAL A 62 16.60 15.35 -10.36
C VAL A 62 16.57 15.16 -11.87
N GLY A 63 16.54 13.91 -12.31
CA GLY A 63 16.26 13.52 -13.68
C GLY A 63 14.80 13.09 -13.80
N VAL A 64 14.03 13.72 -14.69
CA VAL A 64 12.65 13.30 -14.98
C VAL A 64 12.61 12.74 -16.38
N SER A 65 12.02 11.55 -16.52
CA SER A 65 11.77 10.91 -17.80
C SER A 65 10.30 10.54 -17.90
N ILE A 66 9.62 11.08 -18.91
CA ILE A 66 8.26 10.71 -19.26
C ILE A 66 8.36 9.85 -20.52
N LYS A 67 8.00 8.57 -20.43
CA LYS A 67 8.00 7.66 -21.58
C LYS A 67 6.69 6.88 -21.60
N SER A 68 5.97 6.95 -22.73
CA SER A 68 4.73 6.20 -22.97
C SER A 68 3.65 6.41 -21.89
N GLY A 69 3.41 7.66 -21.47
CA GLY A 69 2.45 7.99 -20.40
C GLY A 69 2.95 7.67 -18.98
N LYS A 70 4.05 6.92 -18.83
CA LYS A 70 4.65 6.66 -17.53
C LYS A 70 5.61 7.78 -17.14
N THR A 71 5.23 8.55 -16.11
CA THR A 71 6.12 9.51 -15.46
C THR A 71 7.05 8.77 -14.51
N THR A 72 8.35 8.78 -14.82
CA THR A 72 9.41 8.23 -13.98
C THR A 72 10.32 9.35 -13.50
N ILE A 73 10.55 9.39 -12.20
CA ILE A 73 11.34 10.43 -11.54
C ILE A 73 12.56 9.76 -10.93
N GLN A 74 13.73 10.07 -11.46
CA GLN A 74 15.00 9.76 -10.83
C GLN A 74 15.42 10.93 -9.97
N VAL A 75 15.36 10.73 -8.67
CA VAL A 75 15.66 11.78 -7.70
C VAL A 75 16.73 11.29 -6.75
N LYS A 76 17.79 12.08 -6.62
CA LYS A 76 18.72 12.04 -5.50
C LYS A 76 18.34 13.19 -4.58
N LEU A 77 17.48 12.88 -3.62
CA LEU A 77 16.92 13.82 -2.65
C LEU A 77 17.35 13.46 -1.23
N PRO A 78 17.25 14.41 -0.28
CA PRO A 78 17.34 14.10 1.14
C PRO A 78 16.37 12.98 1.50
N ILE A 79 16.85 12.03 2.29
CA ILE A 79 16.07 10.90 2.76
C ILE A 79 15.83 11.11 4.25
N VAL A 80 14.58 11.00 4.68
CA VAL A 80 14.17 11.19 6.07
C VAL A 80 13.54 9.90 6.58
N ASP A 81 14.12 9.37 7.66
CA ASP A 81 13.60 8.20 8.37
C ASP A 81 12.51 8.64 9.35
N LEU A 82 11.28 8.17 9.12
CA LEU A 82 10.15 8.43 10.01
C LEU A 82 10.00 7.38 11.12
N SER A 83 10.91 6.42 11.24
CA SER A 83 10.79 5.32 12.20
C SER A 83 10.89 5.79 13.66
N SER A 84 11.62 6.88 13.92
CA SER A 84 11.74 7.51 15.24
C SER A 84 10.70 8.61 15.50
N CYS A 85 10.01 9.08 14.46
CA CYS A 85 8.98 10.11 14.59
C CYS A 85 7.67 9.45 15.03
N ASN A 86 7.13 9.88 16.17
CA ASN A 86 5.70 9.69 16.42
C ASN A 86 4.96 10.44 15.32
N PRO A 87 4.20 9.75 14.46
CA PRO A 87 3.74 10.34 13.21
C PRO A 87 2.84 11.53 13.52
N PRO A 88 3.07 12.72 12.92
CA PRO A 88 2.12 13.81 13.01
C PRO A 88 0.85 13.35 12.28
N SER A 89 -0.16 12.93 13.05
CA SER A 89 -1.48 12.48 12.57
C SER A 89 -1.59 11.14 11.83
N ALA A 90 -0.64 10.19 11.94
CA ALA A 90 -0.97 8.80 11.60
C ALA A 90 -1.78 8.21 12.77
N CYS A 91 -3.07 8.45 12.69
CA CYS A 91 -4.06 7.88 13.55
C CYS A 91 -4.00 6.34 13.41
N LEU A 92 -3.29 5.68 14.32
CA LEU A 92 -3.24 4.22 14.42
C LEU A 92 -4.59 3.64 14.89
N SER A 93 -5.58 4.49 15.15
CA SER A 93 -6.94 4.05 15.45
C SER A 93 -7.53 3.32 14.24
N PRO A 94 -8.10 2.12 14.41
CA PRO A 94 -8.81 1.43 13.34
C PRO A 94 -9.94 2.27 12.74
N ASP A 95 -10.50 3.20 13.50
CA ASP A 95 -11.63 4.07 13.12
C ASP A 95 -11.22 5.32 12.32
N CYS A 96 -9.93 5.54 12.08
CA CYS A 96 -9.54 6.72 11.31
C CYS A 96 -9.90 6.56 9.83
N PRO A 97 -10.60 7.56 9.25
CA PRO A 97 -11.00 7.51 7.85
C PRO A 97 -9.76 7.34 6.97
N PRO A 98 -9.85 6.54 5.88
CA PRO A 98 -8.70 6.12 5.09
C PRO A 98 -7.94 7.25 4.41
N PHE A 99 -8.48 8.47 4.41
CA PHE A 99 -7.84 9.65 3.86
C PHE A 99 -7.96 10.83 4.84
N THR A 100 -6.85 11.18 5.48
CA THR A 100 -6.67 12.56 5.93
C THR A 100 -6.66 13.47 4.69
N LYS A 101 -7.03 14.75 4.85
CA LYS A 101 -7.10 15.72 3.73
C LYS A 101 -5.88 15.72 2.79
N SER A 102 -4.72 15.25 3.25
CA SER A 102 -3.45 15.21 2.52
C SER A 102 -3.13 13.89 1.79
N GLY A 103 -4.03 12.89 1.78
CA GLY A 103 -3.94 11.72 0.87
C GLY A 103 -2.71 10.81 1.03
N GLY A 104 -2.00 10.89 2.15
CA GLY A 104 -0.74 10.17 2.37
C GLY A 104 -0.86 8.65 2.58
N PRO A 105 0.28 7.94 2.68
CA PRO A 105 0.29 6.51 3.00
C PRO A 105 -0.26 6.26 4.40
N THR A 106 -1.07 5.21 4.54
CA THR A 106 -1.62 4.76 5.82
C THR A 106 -0.89 3.51 6.28
N TYR A 107 -0.35 3.53 7.49
CA TYR A 107 0.33 2.39 8.10
C TYR A 107 -0.64 1.65 9.01
N ARG A 108 -0.71 0.32 8.89
CA ARG A 108 -1.61 -0.50 9.70
C ARG A 108 -0.94 -1.76 10.21
N SER A 109 -1.35 -2.20 11.39
CA SER A 109 -1.06 -3.54 11.88
C SER A 109 -2.00 -4.54 11.22
N ILE A 110 -1.43 -5.65 10.76
CA ILE A 110 -2.17 -6.77 10.20
C ILE A 110 -2.72 -7.58 11.39
N PRO A 111 -4.04 -7.81 11.46
CA PRO A 111 -4.65 -8.45 12.63
C PRO A 111 -4.17 -9.91 12.79
N PRO A 112 -4.06 -10.42 14.04
CA PRO A 112 -3.54 -11.77 14.31
C PRO A 112 -4.14 -12.92 13.49
N PRO A 113 -5.46 -12.95 13.21
CA PRO A 113 -6.04 -14.00 12.37
C PRO A 113 -5.46 -14.11 10.96
N LEU A 114 -4.83 -13.05 10.44
CA LEU A 114 -4.21 -13.03 9.11
C LEU A 114 -2.72 -13.40 9.14
N HIS A 115 -2.12 -13.62 10.31
CA HIS A 115 -0.69 -13.95 10.41
C HIS A 115 -0.38 -15.28 9.71
N GLY A 116 -1.26 -16.28 9.80
CA GLY A 116 -1.13 -17.52 9.04
C GLY A 116 -1.20 -17.29 7.52
N SER A 117 -2.07 -16.38 7.06
CA SER A 117 -2.11 -15.98 5.65
C SER A 117 -0.80 -15.34 5.19
N LEU A 118 -0.19 -14.50 6.03
CA LEU A 118 1.12 -13.90 5.74
C LEU A 118 2.22 -14.96 5.65
N GLU A 119 2.23 -15.94 6.55
CA GLU A 119 3.18 -17.05 6.49
C GLU A 119 3.02 -17.86 5.20
N SER A 120 1.79 -18.17 4.78
CA SER A 120 1.56 -18.82 3.48
C SER A 120 2.08 -17.98 2.34
N LEU A 121 1.85 -16.66 2.36
CA LEU A 121 2.30 -15.75 1.31
C LEU A 121 3.81 -15.52 1.28
N SER A 122 4.50 -15.64 2.41
CA SER A 122 5.97 -15.56 2.42
C SER A 122 6.60 -16.74 1.68
N ARG A 123 5.92 -17.90 1.60
CA ARG A 123 6.37 -19.05 0.80
C ARG A 123 6.42 -18.73 -0.69
N LEU A 124 5.65 -17.74 -1.16
CA LEU A 124 5.77 -17.25 -2.54
C LEU A 124 7.15 -16.62 -2.81
N LEU A 125 7.94 -16.29 -1.79
CA LEU A 125 9.30 -15.78 -2.01
C LEU A 125 10.29 -16.91 -2.37
N ASP A 126 9.97 -18.15 -2.03
CA ASP A 126 10.74 -19.33 -2.43
C ASP A 126 10.41 -19.71 -3.88
N PRO A 127 11.36 -19.62 -4.83
CA PRO A 127 11.11 -19.96 -6.22
C PRO A 127 10.81 -21.46 -6.46
N THR A 128 11.09 -22.32 -5.49
CA THR A 128 10.80 -23.76 -5.56
C THR A 128 9.38 -24.11 -5.10
N TYR A 129 8.74 -23.21 -4.36
CA TYR A 129 7.41 -23.42 -3.81
C TYR A 129 6.34 -23.39 -4.91
N GLN A 130 5.47 -24.40 -4.90
CA GLN A 130 4.34 -24.50 -5.82
C GLN A 130 3.08 -23.95 -5.14
N PRO A 131 2.46 -22.87 -5.64
CA PRO A 131 1.27 -22.30 -5.03
C PRO A 131 0.10 -23.30 -5.02
N GLY A 132 -0.45 -23.57 -3.83
CA GLY A 132 -1.63 -24.42 -3.62
C GLY A 132 -2.88 -23.65 -3.16
N GLU A 133 -3.84 -24.38 -2.60
CA GLU A 133 -5.09 -23.83 -2.05
C GLU A 133 -4.84 -22.84 -0.90
N GLU A 134 -3.78 -23.04 -0.13
CA GLU A 134 -3.39 -22.18 0.99
C GLU A 134 -3.05 -20.74 0.56
N ILE A 135 -2.57 -20.54 -0.68
CA ILE A 135 -2.30 -19.21 -1.22
C ILE A 135 -3.60 -18.53 -1.64
N ALA A 136 -4.55 -19.29 -2.17
CA ALA A 136 -5.87 -18.77 -2.52
C ALA A 136 -6.63 -18.34 -1.25
N GLU A 137 -6.65 -19.18 -0.22
CA GLU A 137 -7.25 -18.86 1.08
C GLU A 137 -6.58 -17.64 1.72
N ALA A 138 -5.24 -17.58 1.73
CA ALA A 138 -4.50 -16.43 2.25
C ALA A 138 -4.87 -15.12 1.52
N ARG A 139 -5.06 -15.19 0.20
CA ARG A 139 -5.49 -14.05 -0.61
C ARG A 139 -6.92 -13.63 -0.27
N GLU A 140 -7.85 -14.58 -0.15
CA GLU A 140 -9.25 -14.29 0.18
C GLU A 140 -9.37 -13.62 1.55
N CYS A 141 -8.65 -14.13 2.54
CA CYS A 141 -8.60 -13.55 3.89
C CYS A 141 -8.06 -12.11 3.89
N LEU A 142 -6.98 -11.84 3.15
CA LEU A 142 -6.44 -10.49 3.01
C LEU A 142 -7.35 -9.57 2.19
N GLU A 143 -7.99 -10.07 1.15
CA GLU A 143 -8.95 -9.30 0.36
C GLU A 143 -10.17 -8.91 1.20
N ALA A 144 -10.71 -9.84 1.98
CA ALA A 144 -11.81 -9.57 2.91
C ALA A 144 -11.43 -8.47 3.91
N TRP A 145 -10.24 -8.56 4.50
CA TRP A 145 -9.72 -7.52 5.38
C TRP A 145 -9.51 -6.18 4.66
N PHE A 146 -8.90 -6.19 3.48
CA PHE A 146 -8.69 -4.99 2.68
C PHE A 146 -10.01 -4.28 2.32
N ARG A 147 -11.06 -5.04 2.00
CA ARG A 147 -12.40 -4.51 1.70
C ARG A 147 -13.08 -3.84 2.88
N THR A 148 -12.66 -4.11 4.13
CA THR A 148 -13.16 -3.36 5.29
C THR A 148 -12.79 -1.87 5.23
N PHE A 149 -11.70 -1.52 4.54
CA PHE A 149 -11.26 -0.14 4.34
C PHE A 149 -11.63 0.39 2.95
N TYR A 150 -11.71 -0.49 1.96
CA TYR A 150 -11.98 -0.16 0.56
C TYR A 150 -13.07 -1.06 -0.03
N PRO A 151 -14.35 -0.91 0.38
CA PRO A 151 -15.43 -1.85 0.04
C PRO A 151 -15.70 -1.99 -1.47
N GLY A 152 -15.42 -0.93 -2.23
CA GLY A 152 -15.55 -0.91 -3.70
C GLY A 152 -14.31 -1.35 -4.48
N TYR A 153 -13.25 -1.80 -3.80
CA TYR A 153 -12.04 -2.31 -4.44
C TYR A 153 -11.94 -3.83 -4.28
N LYS A 154 -11.35 -4.49 -5.28
CA LYS A 154 -10.99 -5.92 -5.23
C LYS A 154 -9.50 -6.08 -5.51
N LEU A 155 -8.88 -7.08 -4.88
CA LEU A 155 -7.46 -7.35 -5.09
C LEU A 155 -7.29 -8.05 -6.43
N ARG A 156 -6.65 -7.37 -7.38
CA ARG A 156 -6.50 -7.88 -8.75
C ARG A 156 -5.25 -8.73 -8.90
N HIS A 157 -4.12 -8.21 -8.41
CA HIS A 157 -2.79 -8.79 -8.61
C HIS A 157 -2.06 -8.95 -7.28
N ILE A 158 -1.41 -10.09 -7.11
CA ILE A 158 -0.35 -10.26 -6.14
C ILE A 158 0.95 -10.08 -6.91
N ILE A 159 1.72 -9.08 -6.53
CA ILE A 159 3.05 -8.80 -7.07
C ILE A 159 4.05 -9.16 -5.97
N PRO A 160 4.48 -10.42 -5.93
CA PRO A 160 5.54 -10.83 -5.04
C PRO A 160 6.87 -10.24 -5.54
N ARG A 161 7.59 -9.55 -4.64
CA ARG A 161 8.85 -8.88 -4.96
C ARG A 161 9.95 -9.39 -4.04
N SER A 162 10.91 -10.08 -4.65
CA SER A 162 12.23 -10.31 -4.06
C SER A 162 13.22 -9.40 -4.78
N THR A 163 14.07 -8.72 -4.04
CA THR A 163 15.23 -8.01 -4.58
C THR A 163 16.46 -8.64 -3.99
N LEU A 164 17.13 -9.48 -4.76
CA LEU A 164 18.43 -10.05 -4.41
C LEU A 164 19.52 -9.10 -4.90
N SER A 165 20.23 -8.45 -3.98
CA SER A 165 21.49 -7.79 -4.29
C SER A 165 22.55 -8.88 -4.48
N GLY A 166 22.69 -9.39 -5.71
CA GLY A 166 23.84 -10.22 -6.03
C GLY A 166 25.12 -9.42 -5.74
N PRO A 167 26.19 -10.04 -5.18
CA PRO A 167 27.44 -9.34 -4.93
C PRO A 167 27.91 -8.69 -6.23
N ARG A 168 28.16 -7.37 -6.19
CA ARG A 168 28.66 -6.58 -7.33
C ARG A 168 30.09 -6.97 -7.80
N GLY A 169 30.59 -8.12 -7.40
CA GLY A 169 31.98 -8.55 -7.60
C GLY A 169 32.10 -9.82 -8.43
N SER A 170 32.83 -9.71 -9.54
CA SER A 170 33.36 -10.76 -10.41
C SER A 170 32.39 -11.37 -11.43
N SER A 171 32.20 -10.62 -12.52
CA SER A 171 31.89 -11.18 -13.83
C SER A 171 33.04 -12.11 -14.26
N ASN A 172 32.98 -13.40 -13.89
CA ASN A 172 33.72 -14.47 -14.56
C ASN A 172 33.18 -15.90 -14.32
N HIS A 173 32.09 -16.07 -13.56
CA HIS A 173 31.42 -17.37 -13.50
C HIS A 173 30.30 -17.45 -14.54
N SER A 174 30.65 -18.01 -15.70
CA SER A 174 29.71 -18.66 -16.63
C SER A 174 29.04 -19.83 -15.90
N CYS A 175 28.10 -19.54 -15.01
CA CYS A 175 27.24 -20.54 -14.44
C CYS A 175 26.14 -20.82 -15.47
N THR A 176 26.35 -21.86 -16.27
CA THR A 176 25.32 -22.48 -17.13
C THR A 176 24.27 -23.16 -16.26
N VAL A 177 23.45 -22.36 -15.57
CA VAL A 177 22.19 -22.86 -15.02
C VAL A 177 21.21 -22.88 -16.19
N PRO A 178 20.66 -24.04 -16.58
CA PRO A 178 19.67 -24.10 -17.64
C PRO A 178 18.47 -23.22 -17.27
N PRO A 179 17.92 -22.43 -18.22
CA PRO A 179 16.76 -21.60 -17.94
C PRO A 179 15.62 -22.51 -17.45
N PRO A 180 14.91 -22.14 -16.37
CA PRO A 180 13.81 -22.94 -15.87
C PRO A 180 12.75 -23.16 -16.96
N PRO A 181 12.05 -24.31 -16.94
CA PRO A 181 11.06 -24.66 -17.95
C PRO A 181 9.99 -23.55 -18.10
N SER A 182 9.62 -23.27 -19.34
CA SER A 182 8.77 -22.14 -19.73
C SER A 182 7.37 -22.13 -19.11
N SER A 183 6.88 -23.26 -18.58
CA SER A 183 5.61 -23.37 -17.85
C SER A 183 5.66 -22.74 -16.44
N VAL A 184 6.86 -22.47 -15.90
CA VAL A 184 7.07 -21.81 -14.59
C VAL A 184 7.24 -20.29 -14.74
N ARG A 185 7.02 -19.72 -15.94
CA ARG A 185 7.03 -18.27 -16.20
C ARG A 185 5.85 -17.48 -15.60
N ARG A 186 5.35 -17.87 -14.42
CA ARG A 186 4.82 -16.91 -13.44
C ARG A 186 5.93 -16.50 -12.46
N SER A 187 7.14 -16.38 -12.98
CA SER A 187 8.33 -15.99 -12.24
C SER A 187 8.09 -14.63 -11.59
N PHE A 188 8.11 -14.63 -10.26
CA PHE A 188 8.34 -13.49 -9.39
C PHE A 188 9.20 -12.44 -10.11
N PRO A 189 8.68 -11.24 -10.40
CA PRO A 189 9.53 -10.20 -10.95
C PRO A 189 10.54 -9.82 -9.87
N LEU A 190 11.74 -10.39 -9.95
CA LEU A 190 12.93 -9.92 -9.27
C LEU A 190 13.17 -8.50 -9.78
N GLN A 191 12.70 -7.52 -9.02
CA GLN A 191 12.97 -6.13 -9.34
C GLN A 191 14.26 -5.74 -8.66
N SER A 192 15.26 -5.37 -9.47
CA SER A 192 16.41 -4.63 -8.98
C SER A 192 15.91 -3.39 -8.21
N PRO A 193 16.63 -2.91 -7.18
CA PRO A 193 16.22 -1.75 -6.41
C PRO A 193 15.96 -0.58 -7.38
N VAL A 194 14.69 -0.26 -7.57
CA VAL A 194 14.32 0.84 -8.45
C VAL A 194 14.52 2.10 -7.63
N LEU A 195 15.70 2.73 -7.76
CA LEU A 195 15.97 4.10 -7.31
C LEU A 195 15.18 5.14 -8.14
N ARG A 196 14.03 4.75 -8.70
CA ARG A 196 13.15 5.59 -9.50
C ARG A 196 11.80 5.65 -8.83
N PHE A 197 11.38 6.87 -8.54
CA PHE A 197 10.07 7.17 -8.03
C PHE A 197 9.08 7.23 -9.17
N HIS A 198 7.89 6.68 -8.97
CA HIS A 198 6.86 6.61 -9.99
C HIS A 198 5.47 6.57 -9.37
N VAL A 199 4.48 6.67 -10.25
CA VAL A 199 3.10 6.30 -9.98
C VAL A 199 2.84 5.03 -10.81
N ASP A 200 2.09 4.07 -10.29
CA ASP A 200 1.85 2.78 -10.96
C ASP A 200 1.06 2.95 -12.26
N SER A 201 0.12 3.90 -12.28
CA SER A 201 -0.69 4.28 -13.43
C SER A 201 -1.16 5.73 -13.28
N ASP A 202 -1.17 6.49 -14.35
CA ASP A 202 -1.71 7.86 -14.40
C ASP A 202 -3.23 7.89 -14.62
N HIS A 203 -3.79 6.84 -15.20
CA HIS A 203 -5.20 6.76 -15.60
C HIS A 203 -6.04 5.89 -14.65
N THR A 204 -5.51 4.77 -14.16
CA THR A 204 -6.28 3.83 -13.34
C THR A 204 -6.07 4.09 -11.86
N ASP A 205 -7.15 4.31 -11.12
CA ASP A 205 -7.12 4.42 -9.66
C ASP A 205 -6.76 3.06 -9.05
N PHE A 206 -5.56 2.99 -8.47
CA PHE A 206 -5.07 1.83 -7.75
C PHE A 206 -4.82 2.19 -6.29
N VAL A 207 -5.13 1.23 -5.42
CA VAL A 207 -4.71 1.24 -4.02
C VAL A 207 -3.80 0.03 -3.82
N ASN A 208 -2.56 0.27 -3.42
CA ASN A 208 -1.64 -0.81 -3.08
C ASN A 208 -1.68 -1.08 -1.58
N LEU A 209 -1.65 -2.37 -1.24
CA LEU A 209 -1.31 -2.90 0.07
C LEU A 209 0.08 -3.51 -0.04
N TRP A 210 1.08 -2.87 0.57
CA TRP A 210 2.45 -3.37 0.59
C TRP A 210 2.80 -3.95 1.96
N VAL A 211 3.27 -5.20 1.96
CA VAL A 211 3.59 -5.99 3.16
C VAL A 211 5.06 -6.43 3.09
N PRO A 212 5.94 -5.92 3.96
CA PRO A 212 7.30 -6.45 4.11
C PRO A 212 7.29 -7.75 4.93
N PHE A 213 8.10 -8.72 4.50
CA PHE A 213 8.32 -9.97 5.26
C PHE A 213 9.62 -9.94 6.05
N THR A 214 10.66 -9.34 5.48
CA THR A 214 11.96 -9.18 6.14
C THR A 214 12.24 -7.71 6.43
N ASN A 215 13.19 -7.46 7.32
CA ASN A 215 13.63 -6.11 7.63
C ASN A 215 14.43 -5.60 6.43
N THR A 216 13.73 -4.99 5.48
CA THR A 216 14.26 -4.68 4.15
C THR A 216 15.33 -3.61 4.26
N SER A 217 16.51 -3.79 3.65
CA SER A 217 17.45 -2.65 3.46
C SER A 217 16.90 -1.58 2.49
N TYR A 218 15.77 -1.88 1.84
CA TYR A 218 15.10 -1.03 0.86
C TYR A 218 13.63 -0.74 1.25
N PRO A 219 13.39 0.13 2.25
CA PRO A 219 12.03 0.51 2.62
C PRO A 219 11.32 1.20 1.45
N LEU A 220 9.99 1.11 1.47
CA LEU A 220 9.15 1.89 0.57
C LEU A 220 9.18 3.36 1.01
N GLY A 221 9.57 4.24 0.09
CA GLY A 221 9.59 5.67 0.29
C GLY A 221 8.55 6.39 -0.55
N PHE A 222 8.17 7.57 -0.08
CA PHE A 222 7.20 8.45 -0.69
C PHE A 222 7.82 9.84 -0.85
N LEU A 223 7.59 10.46 -2.00
CA LEU A 223 8.05 11.83 -2.24
C LEU A 223 7.14 12.80 -1.47
N TYR A 224 7.75 13.74 -0.76
CA TYR A 224 7.07 14.71 0.10
C TYR A 224 7.55 16.13 -0.21
N ASP A 225 6.62 17.07 -0.29
CA ASP A 225 6.88 18.50 -0.48
C ASP A 225 6.73 19.22 0.86
N HIS A 226 7.84 19.70 1.43
CA HIS A 226 7.80 20.33 2.74
C HIS A 226 7.32 21.78 2.71
N HIS A 227 7.29 22.44 1.54
CA HIS A 227 6.65 23.76 1.42
C HIS A 227 5.13 23.63 1.52
N LEU A 228 4.58 22.58 0.91
CA LEU A 228 3.14 22.31 0.95
C LEU A 228 2.73 21.53 2.20
N GLY A 229 3.66 20.81 2.82
CA GLY A 229 3.35 19.91 3.92
C GLY A 229 2.62 18.65 3.46
N GLU A 230 2.76 18.26 2.19
CA GLU A 230 1.95 17.21 1.54
C GLU A 230 2.78 16.19 0.77
N TYR A 231 2.23 14.99 0.60
CA TYR A 231 2.82 13.96 -0.26
C TYR A 231 2.61 14.33 -1.74
N VAL A 232 3.63 14.09 -2.56
CA VAL A 232 3.58 14.40 -3.98
C VAL A 232 2.76 13.33 -4.71
N THR A 233 1.69 13.77 -5.38
CA THR A 233 0.87 12.94 -6.26
C THR A 233 1.39 12.95 -7.70
N GLY A 234 0.87 12.06 -8.54
CA GLY A 234 1.16 12.04 -9.98
C GLY A 234 0.83 13.34 -10.68
N GLU A 235 -0.31 13.95 -10.34
CA GLU A 235 -0.70 15.26 -10.87
C GLU A 235 0.26 16.38 -10.42
N MET A 236 0.64 16.39 -9.14
CA MET A 236 1.64 17.33 -8.63
C MET A 236 2.95 17.13 -9.36
N ALA A 237 3.47 15.91 -9.44
CA ALA A 237 4.69 15.59 -10.15
C ALA A 237 4.66 16.05 -11.62
N ALA A 238 3.56 15.80 -12.34
CA ALA A 238 3.42 16.24 -13.72
C ALA A 238 3.55 17.76 -13.87
N LYS A 239 2.91 18.53 -12.97
CA LYS A 239 3.00 20.01 -12.94
C LYS A 239 4.39 20.49 -12.51
N LEU A 240 4.93 19.89 -11.46
CA LEU A 240 6.20 20.28 -10.84
C LEU A 240 7.37 20.06 -11.78
N PHE A 241 7.45 18.89 -12.42
CA PHE A 241 8.61 18.53 -13.24
C PHE A 241 8.54 19.02 -14.70
N ALA A 242 7.41 19.60 -15.10
CA ALA A 242 7.28 20.34 -16.35
C ALA A 242 8.05 21.68 -16.31
N SER A 243 8.29 22.26 -15.12
CA SER A 243 9.00 23.54 -14.98
C SER A 243 10.51 23.35 -14.72
N PRO A 244 11.41 23.98 -15.51
CA PRO A 244 12.85 23.97 -15.25
C PRO A 244 13.23 24.57 -13.89
N SER A 245 12.54 25.62 -13.43
CA SER A 245 12.85 26.31 -12.16
C SER A 245 12.61 25.42 -10.92
N VAL A 246 11.62 24.54 -10.99
CA VAL A 246 11.31 23.62 -9.89
C VAL A 246 12.42 22.57 -9.73
N ARG A 247 13.16 22.23 -10.80
CA ARG A 247 14.26 21.26 -10.71
C ARG A 247 15.44 21.80 -9.93
N SER A 248 15.73 23.09 -10.02
CA SER A 248 16.79 23.74 -9.21
C SER A 248 16.42 23.85 -7.73
N GLU A 249 15.12 23.99 -7.41
CA GLU A 249 14.64 24.08 -6.03
C GLU A 249 14.37 22.72 -5.38
N ALA A 250 14.22 21.67 -6.20
CA ALA A 250 13.82 20.34 -5.74
C ALA A 250 14.56 19.81 -4.50
N PRO A 251 15.88 20.00 -4.34
CA PRO A 251 16.58 19.50 -3.15
C PRO A 251 16.21 20.21 -1.86
N ASN A 252 15.85 21.48 -1.97
CA ASN A 252 15.42 22.33 -0.87
C ASN A 252 13.91 22.38 -0.76
N ARG A 253 13.17 21.51 -1.47
CA ARG A 253 11.71 21.46 -1.45
C ARG A 253 11.15 20.07 -1.21
N TYR A 254 11.84 19.04 -1.70
CA TYR A 254 11.37 17.67 -1.60
C TYR A 254 12.27 16.81 -0.73
N ALA A 255 11.64 15.89 -0.02
CA ALA A 255 12.31 14.82 0.69
C ALA A 255 11.67 13.48 0.31
N VAL A 256 12.45 12.41 0.45
CA VAL A 256 11.92 11.06 0.45
C VAL A 256 11.64 10.67 1.89
N LEU A 257 10.38 10.50 2.22
CA LEU A 257 9.96 9.99 3.52
C LEU A 257 9.83 8.48 3.44
N TYR A 258 10.47 7.76 4.34
CA TYR A 258 10.31 6.32 4.45
C TYR A 258 10.14 5.91 5.91
N ARG A 259 9.67 4.68 6.12
CA ARG A 259 9.55 4.08 7.45
C ARG A 259 9.95 2.62 7.39
N PHE A 260 10.77 2.19 8.34
CA PHE A 260 10.94 0.76 8.59
C PHE A 260 9.68 0.23 9.27
N LEU A 261 9.06 -0.73 8.62
CA LEU A 261 7.84 -1.35 9.12
C LEU A 261 8.23 -2.54 10.00
N PRO A 262 7.75 -2.63 11.25
CA PRO A 262 7.92 -3.85 12.03
C PRO A 262 7.19 -5.02 11.35
N PRO A 263 7.52 -6.27 11.72
CA PRO A 263 6.79 -7.44 11.23
C PRO A 263 5.28 -7.27 11.42
N GLN A 264 4.51 -7.84 10.49
CA GLN A 264 3.04 -7.81 10.53
C GLN A 264 2.44 -6.40 10.46
N THR A 265 3.18 -5.43 9.93
CA THR A 265 2.61 -4.13 9.54
C THR A 265 2.68 -3.95 8.04
N CYS A 266 1.73 -3.22 7.50
CA CYS A 266 1.65 -2.91 6.09
C CYS A 266 1.50 -1.41 5.87
N VAL A 267 1.69 -1.01 4.63
CA VAL A 267 1.33 0.33 4.14
C VAL A 267 0.27 0.21 3.04
N LEU A 268 -0.78 1.00 3.20
CA LEU A 268 -1.85 1.20 2.24
C LEU A 268 -1.68 2.58 1.62
N PHE A 269 -1.67 2.67 0.30
CA PHE A 269 -1.52 3.95 -0.38
C PHE A 269 -2.18 3.94 -1.75
N GLN A 270 -2.68 5.10 -2.18
CA GLN A 270 -3.12 5.27 -3.56
C GLN A 270 -1.88 5.28 -4.45
N SER A 271 -1.75 4.30 -5.34
CA SER A 271 -0.58 4.14 -6.22
C SER A 271 -0.88 4.50 -7.67
N GLY A 272 -2.16 4.65 -8.03
CA GLY A 272 -2.60 4.95 -9.38
C GLY A 272 -3.62 6.10 -9.45
N GLY A 273 -3.81 6.60 -10.66
CA GLY A 273 -4.65 7.75 -10.98
C GLY A 273 -3.92 9.06 -10.73
N ARG A 274 -4.63 10.18 -10.91
CA ARG A 274 -4.08 11.53 -10.74
C ARG A 274 -3.59 11.80 -9.32
N LEU A 275 -4.26 11.20 -8.33
CA LEU A 275 -3.94 11.31 -6.91
C LEU A 275 -2.98 10.20 -6.44
N GLY A 276 -2.51 9.34 -7.34
CA GLY A 276 -1.54 8.30 -7.01
C GLY A 276 -0.25 8.91 -6.44
N LEU A 277 0.18 8.42 -5.29
CA LEU A 277 1.39 8.88 -4.61
C LEU A 277 2.63 8.47 -5.40
N VAL A 278 3.58 9.41 -5.50
CA VAL A 278 4.89 9.16 -6.07
C VAL A 278 5.72 8.38 -5.05
N HIS A 279 6.02 7.13 -5.38
CA HIS A 279 6.66 6.18 -4.47
C HIS A 279 7.80 5.41 -5.16
N GLY A 280 8.69 4.84 -4.36
CA GLY A 280 9.85 4.11 -4.85
C GLY A 280 10.60 3.38 -3.74
N SER A 281 11.53 2.51 -4.12
CA SER A 281 12.43 1.85 -3.18
C SER A 281 13.54 2.81 -2.78
N VAL A 282 13.85 2.88 -1.49
CA VAL A 282 14.87 3.80 -0.97
C VAL A 282 16.09 3.01 -0.53
N GLY A 283 17.27 3.32 -1.08
CA GLY A 283 18.53 2.81 -0.52
C GLY A 283 18.90 3.63 0.72
N VAL A 284 19.05 2.97 1.88
CA VAL A 284 19.41 3.65 3.13
C VAL A 284 20.94 3.71 3.26
N PRO A 285 21.56 4.91 3.33
CA PRO A 285 22.99 5.03 3.47
C PRO A 285 23.53 4.32 4.71
N GLY A 286 24.67 3.65 4.59
CA GLY A 286 25.34 2.97 5.70
C GLY A 286 24.75 1.62 6.11
N ARG A 287 23.70 1.15 5.44
CA ARG A 287 23.29 -0.26 5.52
C ARG A 287 23.86 -1.02 4.33
N GLU A 288 24.33 -2.23 4.59
CA GLU A 288 24.66 -3.16 3.51
C GLU A 288 23.43 -3.38 2.64
N GLU A 289 23.65 -3.48 1.32
CA GLU A 289 22.60 -3.77 0.34
C GLU A 289 22.04 -5.18 0.62
N GLY A 290 21.10 -5.26 1.55
CA GLY A 290 20.41 -6.49 1.94
C GLY A 290 19.23 -6.78 1.04
N GLU A 291 18.76 -8.01 1.13
CA GLU A 291 17.61 -8.46 0.36
C GLU A 291 16.33 -7.74 0.82
N ARG A 292 15.46 -7.44 -0.14
CA ARG A 292 14.10 -6.99 0.15
C ARG A 292 13.14 -8.09 -0.22
N GLU A 293 12.38 -8.54 0.77
CA GLU A 293 11.27 -9.43 0.54
C GLU A 293 9.97 -8.77 0.96
N SER A 294 9.07 -8.65 0.00
CA SER A 294 7.76 -8.07 0.23
C SER A 294 6.74 -8.59 -0.76
N VAL A 295 5.48 -8.56 -0.38
CA VAL A 295 4.37 -8.76 -1.31
C VAL A 295 3.59 -7.46 -1.41
N GLU A 296 3.24 -7.11 -2.64
CA GLU A 296 2.36 -5.99 -2.95
C GLU A 296 1.06 -6.54 -3.54
N PHE A 297 -0.06 -6.18 -2.95
CA PHE A 297 -1.37 -6.42 -3.50
C PHE A 297 -1.89 -5.15 -4.13
N ARG A 298 -2.38 -5.25 -5.36
CA ARG A 298 -2.98 -4.12 -6.07
C ARG A 298 -4.49 -4.24 -6.07
N GLY A 299 -5.13 -3.37 -5.30
CA GLY A 299 -6.57 -3.13 -5.34
C GLY A 299 -6.95 -2.23 -6.51
N GLN A 300 -7.99 -2.61 -7.23
CA GLN A 300 -8.62 -1.79 -8.27
C GLN A 300 -10.13 -1.73 -8.01
N ARG A 301 -10.79 -0.62 -8.35
CA ARG A 301 -12.24 -0.52 -8.25
C ARG A 301 -12.91 -1.55 -9.16
N TYR A 302 -13.93 -2.20 -8.63
CA TYR A 302 -14.74 -3.18 -9.35
C TYR A 302 -16.19 -2.78 -9.25
N ASP A 303 -16.80 -2.49 -10.41
CA ASP A 303 -18.22 -2.19 -10.51
C ASP A 303 -18.97 -3.52 -10.58
N GLU A 304 -19.57 -3.92 -9.45
CA GLU A 304 -20.37 -5.14 -9.37
C GLU A 304 -21.62 -5.09 -10.25
N GLY A 305 -22.18 -3.90 -10.48
CA GLY A 305 -23.34 -3.71 -11.37
C GLY A 305 -22.99 -3.93 -12.84
N ARG A 306 -21.76 -3.58 -13.25
CA ARG A 306 -21.23 -3.85 -14.60
C ARG A 306 -20.52 -5.19 -14.74
N GLY A 307 -20.25 -5.88 -13.63
CA GLY A 307 -19.44 -7.10 -13.60
C GLY A 307 -18.00 -6.89 -14.09
N GLY A 308 -17.46 -5.68 -13.94
CA GLY A 308 -16.21 -5.26 -14.59
C GLY A 308 -15.29 -4.40 -13.72
N TRP A 309 -14.02 -4.36 -14.11
CA TRP A 309 -13.02 -3.46 -13.52
C TRP A 309 -13.21 -2.05 -14.07
N GLU A 310 -13.12 -1.04 -13.21
CA GLU A 310 -13.13 0.36 -13.65
C GLU A 310 -11.73 0.75 -14.15
N TYR A 311 -11.63 1.21 -15.40
CA TYR A 311 -10.38 1.70 -15.97
C TYR A 311 -10.49 3.19 -16.29
N GLY A 312 -9.53 3.99 -15.84
CA GLY A 312 -9.48 5.38 -16.28
C GLY A 312 -10.53 6.29 -15.65
N THR A 313 -10.27 7.60 -15.70
CA THR A 313 -11.33 8.62 -15.60
C THR A 313 -12.15 8.73 -16.89
N GLU A 314 -11.73 8.08 -17.98
CA GLU A 314 -12.44 8.11 -19.28
C GLU A 314 -13.69 7.21 -19.31
N ASP A 315 -13.75 6.17 -18.46
CA ASP A 315 -14.97 5.38 -18.24
C ASP A 315 -16.03 6.14 -17.43
N ARG A 316 -15.68 7.30 -16.84
CA ARG A 316 -16.67 8.29 -16.41
C ARG A 316 -17.22 8.97 -17.65
N ALA A 317 -18.02 8.21 -18.39
CA ALA A 317 -18.80 8.59 -19.54
C ALA A 317 -18.13 9.70 -20.36
N LYS A 318 -17.51 9.34 -21.49
CA LYS A 318 -17.60 10.23 -22.65
C LYS A 318 -19.01 10.84 -22.61
N PRO A 319 -19.16 12.17 -22.44
CA PRO A 319 -20.49 12.75 -22.39
C PRO A 319 -21.25 12.18 -23.59
N PRO A 320 -22.52 11.76 -23.41
CA PRO A 320 -23.27 11.19 -24.51
C PRO A 320 -23.04 12.08 -25.73
N PRO A 321 -22.73 11.50 -26.90
CA PRO A 321 -22.39 12.29 -28.08
C PRO A 321 -23.45 13.40 -28.20
N PRO A 322 -23.04 14.66 -28.44
CA PRO A 322 -23.99 15.75 -28.52
C PRO A 322 -25.13 15.33 -29.46
N PRO A 323 -26.40 15.65 -29.13
CA PRO A 323 -27.51 15.28 -29.99
C PRO A 323 -27.18 15.73 -31.42
N PRO A 324 -27.50 14.91 -32.45
CA PRO A 324 -27.21 15.27 -33.83
C PRO A 324 -27.81 16.65 -34.11
N PRO A 325 -27.11 17.50 -34.89
CA PRO A 325 -27.65 18.81 -35.25
C PRO A 325 -29.05 18.63 -35.87
N PRO A 326 -30.01 19.54 -35.59
CA PRO A 326 -31.34 19.43 -36.16
C PRO A 326 -31.24 19.33 -37.68
N LYS A 327 -31.98 18.39 -38.27
CA LYS A 327 -32.07 18.28 -39.73
C LYS A 327 -32.46 19.66 -40.29
N PRO A 328 -31.77 20.16 -41.32
CA PRO A 328 -32.21 21.37 -41.99
C PRO A 328 -33.67 21.19 -42.46
N PRO A 329 -34.50 22.24 -42.40
CA PRO A 329 -35.87 22.17 -42.88
C PRO A 329 -35.87 21.73 -44.34
N ASP A 330 -36.75 20.78 -44.69
CA ASP A 330 -36.96 20.37 -46.07
C ASP A 330 -37.40 21.59 -46.88
N THR A 331 -36.54 22.07 -47.78
CA THR A 331 -36.83 23.22 -48.67
C THR A 331 -37.56 22.81 -49.94
N SER A 332 -38.26 21.68 -49.93
CA SER A 332 -39.14 21.25 -51.02
C SER A 332 -40.52 21.92 -50.89
N ALA A 333 -40.59 23.18 -51.28
CA ALA A 333 -41.84 23.90 -51.56
C ALA A 333 -41.80 24.46 -52.99
#